data_AF-A0A1L6MVY8-F1
#
_entry.id   AF-A0A1L6MVY8-F1
#
_cell.length_a   1.000
_cell.length_b   1.000
_cell.length_c   1.000
_cell.angle_alpha   90.00
_cell.angle_beta   90.00
_cell.angle_gamma   90.00
#
_symmetry.space_group_name_H-M   'P 1'
#
loop_
_entity.id
_entity.type
_entity.pdbx_description
1 polymer ?
#
loop_
_entity_poly.entity_id
_entity_poly.type
_entity_poly.pdbx_seq_one_letter_code
_entity_poly.pdbx_strand_id
1 'polypeptide(L)'
;MLMHPKLDVRRIVCWTAILLTSLFISSCRSSLLSPSSQIQEVKEPFHLTPLVDIAPAAQLKWIIELKPRRIQERKELARAVSYLFNQSYLQAFAEKYGGIELTKTEELVIASYPQTTLFLVRSPIVSFSIEEAFLNRVSLKGRSTESKAGVLGVAQRKIERMWGTMDKQEVQLTLFGQQACALAIGKGGPLHAAELFAQSKLKKASPSLQAPPLAQAAASLPNGLMRAFYAGPFEGEAARGFGGLLASSFSVSFSIESVQAPNSQTGWLRLTLLLMGAWNEKEHEFSVKERLNGWLQTFLNSEIGKWLQPNQLPALPLIYRDQDSIRLALTINADSLGRNFYLATKASMKEALGI
;
A
#
# COMPACT_ATOMS: atom_id res chain seq x y z
N MET A 1 -12.93 -0.99 30.90
CA MET A 1 -12.77 -2.05 29.89
C MET A 1 -12.57 -1.38 28.53
N LEU A 2 -11.37 -0.84 28.30
CA LEU A 2 -11.01 -0.12 27.07
C LEU A 2 -10.03 -1.02 26.30
N MET A 3 -10.50 -1.64 25.22
CA MET A 3 -9.64 -2.30 24.25
C MET A 3 -8.82 -1.23 23.53
N HIS A 4 -7.62 -0.94 24.04
CA HIS A 4 -6.66 -0.13 23.31
C HIS A 4 -5.92 -1.00 22.29
N PRO A 5 -5.79 -0.54 21.03
CA PRO A 5 -5.05 -1.28 20.02
C PRO A 5 -3.57 -1.07 20.31
N LYS A 6 -2.90 -2.09 20.85
CA LYS A 6 -1.45 -2.22 20.70
C LYS A 6 -1.14 -2.05 19.22
N LEU A 7 -0.25 -1.12 18.89
CA LEU A 7 0.33 -1.00 17.55
C LEU A 7 1.28 -2.19 17.39
N ASP A 8 0.68 -3.37 17.31
CA ASP A 8 1.40 -4.63 17.22
C ASP A 8 2.01 -4.64 15.82
N VAL A 9 3.33 -4.54 15.74
CA VAL A 9 4.06 -4.66 14.46
C VAL A 9 3.78 -6.02 13.83
N ARG A 10 3.46 -7.05 14.65
CA ARG A 10 2.88 -8.29 14.14
C ARG A 10 1.51 -8.04 13.56
N ARG A 11 0.63 -7.20 14.13
CA ARG A 11 -0.58 -6.77 13.44
C ARG A 11 -0.29 -5.89 12.22
N ILE A 12 0.73 -5.06 12.09
CA ILE A 12 0.90 -4.31 10.83
C ILE A 12 1.42 -5.22 9.72
N VAL A 13 2.41 -6.08 10.00
CA VAL A 13 2.93 -7.07 9.04
C VAL A 13 1.91 -8.16 8.77
N CYS A 14 1.24 -8.63 9.82
CA CYS A 14 0.13 -9.56 9.68
C CYS A 14 -1.10 -8.84 9.16
N TRP A 15 -1.30 -7.52 9.19
CA TRP A 15 -2.41 -6.81 8.50
C TRP A 15 -2.02 -6.41 7.09
N THR A 16 -0.77 -6.26 6.68
CA THR A 16 -0.45 -6.23 5.24
C THR A 16 -0.56 -7.63 4.64
N ALA A 17 -0.12 -8.66 5.37
CA ALA A 17 -0.35 -10.06 4.99
C ALA A 17 -1.81 -10.52 5.20
N ILE A 18 -2.55 -9.96 6.17
CA ILE A 18 -3.99 -10.21 6.43
C ILE A 18 -4.85 -9.29 5.57
N LEU A 19 -4.51 -8.07 5.19
CA LEU A 19 -5.35 -7.23 4.30
C LEU A 19 -5.24 -7.66 2.84
N LEU A 20 -4.12 -8.29 2.45
CA LEU A 20 -4.06 -9.08 1.21
C LEU A 20 -4.96 -10.33 1.28
N THR A 21 -5.46 -10.72 2.46
CA THR A 21 -6.02 -12.07 2.70
C THR A 21 -7.30 -12.12 3.57
N SER A 22 -7.80 -10.99 4.08
CA SER A 22 -9.01 -10.82 4.90
C SER A 22 -10.23 -10.53 4.03
N LEU A 23 -10.14 -10.95 2.78
CA LEU A 23 -11.15 -10.80 1.76
C LEU A 23 -11.53 -12.21 1.29
N PHE A 24 -11.74 -13.16 2.21
CA PHE A 24 -12.09 -14.53 1.82
C PHE A 24 -13.14 -15.22 2.72
N ILE A 25 -14.40 -15.21 2.22
CA ILE A 25 -15.28 -16.40 2.20
C ILE A 25 -15.38 -16.86 0.71
N SER A 26 -15.56 -18.17 0.53
CA SER A 26 -15.28 -18.99 -0.66
C SER A 26 -16.31 -18.92 -1.80
N SER A 27 -15.84 -19.13 -3.04
CA SER A 27 -16.44 -20.07 -4.01
C SER A 27 -15.56 -20.18 -5.27
N CYS A 28 -15.44 -21.40 -5.79
CA CYS A 28 -14.75 -21.75 -7.03
C CYS A 28 -15.69 -21.60 -8.23
N ARG A 29 -15.21 -21.04 -9.35
CA ARG A 29 -15.81 -21.33 -10.67
C ARG A 29 -14.84 -21.01 -11.81
N SER A 30 -14.89 -21.85 -12.83
CA SER A 30 -14.00 -21.86 -14.00
C SER A 30 -14.55 -21.01 -15.16
N SER A 31 -13.62 -20.41 -15.93
CA SER A 31 -13.44 -20.60 -17.40
C SER A 31 -13.39 -19.36 -18.32
N LEU A 32 -12.33 -19.39 -19.17
CA LEU A 32 -12.19 -19.11 -20.62
C LEU A 32 -12.24 -17.67 -21.22
N LEU A 33 -11.09 -17.42 -21.89
CA LEU A 33 -10.82 -16.75 -23.19
C LEU A 33 -11.06 -15.24 -23.36
N SER A 34 -9.97 -14.56 -23.72
CA SER A 34 -9.91 -13.16 -24.13
C SER A 34 -9.74 -13.04 -25.65
N PRO A 35 -10.44 -12.11 -26.33
CA PRO A 35 -10.04 -11.63 -27.64
C PRO A 35 -9.19 -10.36 -27.53
N SER A 36 -8.17 -10.31 -28.38
CA SER A 36 -7.26 -9.18 -28.60
C SER A 36 -7.94 -8.09 -29.42
N SER A 37 -7.80 -6.82 -29.01
CA SER A 37 -8.04 -5.68 -29.90
C SER A 37 -7.13 -4.51 -29.52
N GLN A 38 -6.51 -3.95 -30.55
CA GLN A 38 -5.54 -2.87 -30.51
C GLN A 38 -6.19 -1.58 -29.98
N ILE A 39 -5.55 -0.95 -29.00
CA ILE A 39 -6.03 0.26 -28.33
C ILE A 39 -5.32 1.48 -28.95
N GLN A 40 -6.10 2.35 -29.61
CA GLN A 40 -5.68 3.73 -29.88
C GLN A 40 -5.63 4.52 -28.56
N GLU A 41 -4.61 5.35 -28.37
CA GLU A 41 -4.43 6.20 -27.17
C GLU A 41 -5.57 7.23 -27.05
N VAL A 42 -6.59 6.88 -26.29
CA VAL A 42 -7.67 7.80 -25.90
C VAL A 42 -7.24 8.55 -24.64
N LYS A 43 -7.36 9.88 -24.68
CA LYS A 43 -7.10 10.77 -23.53
C LYS A 43 -7.87 10.28 -22.29
N GLU A 44 -7.17 10.05 -21.18
CA GLU A 44 -7.72 9.38 -20.00
C GLU A 44 -8.94 10.14 -19.45
N PRO A 45 -10.10 9.47 -19.28
CA PRO A 45 -11.32 10.11 -18.80
C PRO A 45 -11.22 10.57 -17.35
N PHE A 46 -10.31 10.00 -16.54
CA PHE A 46 -10.19 10.24 -15.10
C PHE A 46 -8.75 10.60 -14.71
N HIS A 47 -8.60 11.42 -13.67
CA HIS A 47 -7.29 11.71 -13.07
C HIS A 47 -6.95 10.63 -12.05
N LEU A 48 -6.35 9.54 -12.53
CA LEU A 48 -6.04 8.35 -11.71
C LEU A 48 -4.54 8.19 -11.43
N THR A 49 -3.70 9.06 -11.98
CA THR A 49 -2.25 8.94 -11.89
C THR A 49 -1.63 10.19 -11.25
N PRO A 50 -0.86 10.02 -10.16
CA PRO A 50 -0.72 8.81 -9.35
C PRO A 50 -1.97 8.51 -8.51
N LEU A 51 -2.22 7.25 -8.18
CA LEU A 51 -3.43 6.82 -7.48
C LEU A 51 -3.53 7.35 -6.03
N VAL A 52 -2.39 7.70 -5.43
CA VAL A 52 -2.35 8.39 -4.12
C VAL A 52 -3.00 9.78 -4.19
N ASP A 53 -3.09 10.39 -5.37
CA ASP A 53 -3.65 11.73 -5.53
C ASP A 53 -5.18 11.77 -5.42
N ILE A 54 -5.85 10.61 -5.51
CA ILE A 54 -7.29 10.52 -5.28
C ILE A 54 -7.62 10.13 -3.82
N ALA A 55 -6.64 9.78 -2.99
CA ALA A 55 -6.89 9.57 -1.57
C ALA A 55 -7.00 10.93 -0.83
N PRO A 56 -8.09 11.20 -0.10
CA PRO A 56 -8.21 12.45 0.66
C PRO A 56 -7.21 12.53 1.82
N ALA A 57 -6.65 13.72 2.04
CA ALA A 57 -5.80 13.97 3.20
C ALA A 57 -6.58 14.04 4.53
N ALA A 58 -7.86 14.45 4.48
CA ALA A 58 -8.67 14.67 5.66
C ALA A 58 -8.83 13.37 6.47
N GLN A 59 -8.44 13.42 7.75
CA GLN A 59 -8.48 12.31 8.71
C GLN A 59 -7.66 11.08 8.29
N LEU A 60 -6.73 11.21 7.35
CA LEU A 60 -5.85 10.12 6.96
C LEU A 60 -4.96 9.73 8.14
N LYS A 61 -4.99 8.45 8.54
CA LYS A 61 -4.08 7.90 9.57
C LYS A 61 -2.79 7.41 8.95
N TRP A 62 -2.92 6.60 7.91
CA TRP A 62 -1.79 6.08 7.16
C TRP A 62 -2.20 5.75 5.73
N ILE A 63 -1.23 5.75 4.83
CA ILE A 63 -1.38 5.36 3.43
C ILE A 63 -0.17 4.55 2.99
N ILE A 64 -0.42 3.48 2.24
CA ILE A 64 0.58 2.63 1.61
C ILE A 64 0.36 2.71 0.10
N GLU A 65 1.43 2.96 -0.64
CA GLU A 65 1.49 2.88 -2.09
C GLU A 65 2.44 1.73 -2.47
N LEU A 66 1.98 0.87 -3.37
CA LEU A 66 2.75 -0.25 -3.91
C LEU A 66 2.69 -0.20 -5.44
N LYS A 67 3.77 -0.61 -6.10
CA LYS A 67 3.87 -0.70 -7.57
C LYS A 67 4.15 -2.13 -8.01
N PRO A 68 3.15 -3.04 -7.94
CA PRO A 68 3.34 -4.47 -8.20
C PRO A 68 4.01 -4.77 -9.55
N ARG A 69 3.54 -4.14 -10.63
CA ARG A 69 4.15 -4.29 -11.96
C ARG A 69 5.63 -3.91 -11.98
N ARG A 70 6.01 -2.81 -11.33
CA ARG A 70 7.43 -2.40 -11.23
C ARG A 70 8.26 -3.39 -10.43
N ILE A 71 7.70 -4.03 -9.40
CA ILE A 71 8.39 -5.09 -8.65
C ILE A 71 8.67 -6.28 -9.56
N GLN A 72 7.67 -6.69 -10.35
CA GLN A 72 7.80 -7.81 -11.28
C GLN A 72 8.76 -7.52 -12.45
N GLU A 73 8.83 -6.28 -12.92
CA GLU A 73 9.78 -5.91 -13.98
C GLU A 73 11.26 -5.98 -13.53
N ARG A 74 11.53 -6.10 -12.22
CA ARG A 74 12.88 -6.31 -11.67
C ARG A 74 13.28 -7.77 -11.68
N LYS A 75 14.08 -8.17 -12.67
CA LYS A 75 14.63 -9.52 -12.81
C LYS A 75 15.38 -9.97 -11.55
N GLU A 76 16.09 -9.05 -10.92
CA GLU A 76 16.85 -9.26 -9.70
C GLU A 76 15.99 -9.55 -8.46
N LEU A 77 14.69 -9.20 -8.49
CA LEU A 77 13.71 -9.50 -7.44
C LEU A 77 12.87 -10.75 -7.74
N ALA A 78 12.91 -11.29 -8.96
CA ALA A 78 12.03 -12.36 -9.41
C ALA A 78 12.05 -13.58 -8.46
N ARG A 79 13.23 -13.98 -7.98
CA ARG A 79 13.38 -15.09 -7.03
C ARG A 79 12.74 -14.79 -5.68
N ALA A 80 13.01 -13.61 -5.11
CA ALA A 80 12.41 -13.17 -3.86
C ALA A 80 10.88 -13.12 -3.94
N VAL A 81 10.34 -12.58 -5.04
CA VAL A 81 8.90 -12.52 -5.31
C VAL A 81 8.32 -13.92 -5.44
N SER A 82 9.00 -14.86 -6.10
CA SER A 82 8.51 -16.23 -6.29
C SER A 82 8.31 -17.00 -4.99
N TYR A 83 9.05 -16.65 -3.92
CA TYR A 83 8.80 -17.22 -2.59
C TYR A 83 7.44 -16.79 -2.03
N LEU A 84 7.02 -15.55 -2.28
CA LEU A 84 5.81 -14.98 -1.70
C LEU A 84 4.59 -15.19 -2.59
N PHE A 85 4.77 -15.07 -3.90
CA PHE A 85 3.71 -15.06 -4.90
C PHE A 85 4.07 -16.04 -6.02
N ASN A 86 3.82 -17.33 -5.79
CA ASN A 86 3.91 -18.30 -6.87
C ASN A 86 2.75 -18.10 -7.87
N GLN A 87 2.85 -18.68 -9.06
CA GLN A 87 1.85 -18.50 -10.12
C GLN A 87 0.45 -18.96 -9.70
N SER A 88 0.34 -20.05 -8.94
CA SER A 88 -0.95 -20.54 -8.43
C SER A 88 -1.61 -19.54 -7.49
N TYR A 89 -0.83 -18.85 -6.65
CA TYR A 89 -1.30 -17.82 -5.73
C TYR A 89 -1.79 -16.57 -6.46
N LEU A 90 -1.04 -16.15 -7.48
CA LEU A 90 -1.41 -15.02 -8.33
C LEU A 90 -2.69 -15.32 -9.13
N GLN A 91 -2.82 -16.54 -9.64
CA GLN A 91 -4.02 -16.97 -10.36
C GLN A 91 -5.24 -17.04 -9.43
N ALA A 92 -5.11 -17.66 -8.25
CA ALA A 92 -6.18 -17.73 -7.26
C ALA A 92 -6.64 -16.32 -6.83
N PHE A 93 -5.69 -15.39 -6.67
CA PHE A 93 -6.00 -13.97 -6.43
C PHE A 93 -6.78 -13.36 -7.59
N ALA A 94 -6.34 -13.53 -8.84
CA ALA A 94 -7.04 -12.96 -9.99
C ALA A 94 -8.47 -13.52 -10.12
N GLU A 95 -8.66 -14.84 -9.99
CA GLU A 95 -9.97 -15.50 -10.02
C GLU A 95 -10.89 -14.96 -8.91
N LYS A 96 -10.32 -14.79 -7.71
CA LYS A 96 -11.04 -14.21 -6.57
C LYS A 96 -11.49 -12.79 -6.86
N TYR A 97 -10.63 -11.92 -7.37
CA TYR A 97 -10.90 -10.49 -7.45
C TYR A 97 -11.34 -10.03 -8.84
N GLY A 98 -12.09 -10.88 -9.55
CA GLY A 98 -12.72 -10.49 -10.80
C GLY A 98 -11.71 -10.18 -11.91
N GLY A 99 -10.60 -10.92 -11.94
CA GLY A 99 -9.54 -10.81 -12.94
C GLY A 99 -8.46 -9.77 -12.62
N ILE A 100 -8.40 -9.20 -11.42
CA ILE A 100 -7.29 -8.30 -11.05
C ILE A 100 -5.99 -9.09 -10.95
N GLU A 101 -5.13 -8.95 -11.96
CA GLU A 101 -3.81 -9.56 -12.00
C GLU A 101 -2.76 -8.65 -11.34
N LEU A 102 -2.20 -9.08 -10.20
CA LEU A 102 -1.18 -8.29 -9.48
C LEU A 102 0.07 -8.01 -10.33
N THR A 103 0.43 -8.91 -11.25
CA THR A 103 1.57 -8.72 -12.16
C THR A 103 1.36 -7.61 -13.19
N LYS A 104 0.09 -7.30 -13.51
CA LYS A 104 -0.32 -6.22 -14.42
C LYS A 104 -0.75 -4.95 -13.69
N THR A 105 -0.92 -5.01 -12.37
CA THR A 105 -1.35 -3.88 -11.54
C THR A 105 -0.25 -2.83 -11.46
N GLU A 106 -0.53 -1.62 -11.95
CA GLU A 106 0.44 -0.53 -12.00
C GLU A 106 0.64 0.08 -10.61
N GLU A 107 -0.46 0.35 -9.91
CA GLU A 107 -0.48 0.96 -8.58
C GLU A 107 -1.57 0.33 -7.71
N LEU A 108 -1.20 0.05 -6.46
CA LEU A 108 -2.11 -0.35 -5.39
C LEU A 108 -1.92 0.65 -4.25
N VAL A 109 -3.01 1.26 -3.80
CA VAL A 109 -3.00 2.18 -2.66
C VAL A 109 -3.97 1.68 -1.59
N ILE A 110 -3.50 1.66 -0.35
CA ILE A 110 -4.32 1.33 0.82
C ILE A 110 -4.22 2.48 1.80
N ALA A 111 -5.35 3.10 2.13
CA ALA A 111 -5.42 4.24 3.04
C ALA A 111 -6.39 3.94 4.19
N SER A 112 -5.98 4.24 5.42
CA SER A 112 -6.81 4.05 6.61
C SER A 112 -7.26 5.38 7.20
N TYR A 113 -8.53 5.39 7.59
CA TYR A 113 -9.24 6.48 8.23
C TYR A 113 -9.89 5.97 9.53
N PRO A 114 -10.47 6.84 10.38
CA PRO A 114 -11.07 6.42 11.65
C PRO A 114 -12.14 5.32 11.53
N GLN A 115 -12.93 5.32 10.45
CA GLN A 115 -14.10 4.45 10.28
C GLN A 115 -14.13 3.75 8.91
N THR A 116 -13.02 3.81 8.18
CA THR A 116 -12.94 3.30 6.80
C THR A 116 -11.51 2.86 6.47
N THR A 117 -11.39 1.77 5.72
CA THR A 117 -10.18 1.47 4.94
C THR A 117 -10.54 1.58 3.46
N LEU A 118 -9.78 2.40 2.73
CA LEU A 118 -9.93 2.63 1.30
C LEU A 118 -8.82 1.87 0.56
N PHE A 119 -9.22 1.01 -0.37
CA PHE A 119 -8.34 0.32 -1.30
C PHE A 119 -8.57 0.93 -2.67
N LEU A 120 -7.48 1.26 -3.37
CA LEU A 120 -7.51 1.76 -4.73
C LEU A 120 -6.57 0.88 -5.55
N VAL A 121 -7.04 0.43 -6.72
CA VAL A 121 -6.25 -0.39 -7.63
C VAL A 121 -6.30 0.22 -9.01
N ARG A 122 -5.13 0.45 -9.61
CA ARG A 122 -4.98 0.82 -11.02
C ARG A 122 -4.41 -0.37 -11.77
N SER A 123 -5.27 -1.03 -12.54
CA SER A 123 -4.98 -2.25 -13.30
C SER A 123 -5.89 -2.27 -14.52
N PRO A 124 -5.49 -2.91 -15.62
CA PRO A 124 -6.46 -3.35 -16.62
C PRO A 124 -7.53 -4.20 -15.92
N ILE A 125 -8.79 -3.80 -16.04
CA ILE A 125 -9.91 -4.47 -15.39
C ILE A 125 -11.06 -4.72 -16.35
N VAL A 126 -11.80 -5.80 -16.10
CA VAL A 126 -13.08 -6.10 -16.76
C VAL A 126 -14.18 -5.83 -15.75
N SER A 127 -14.93 -4.72 -15.94
CA SER A 127 -15.94 -4.27 -14.96
C SER A 127 -16.87 -5.40 -14.53
N PHE A 128 -17.43 -6.14 -15.48
CA PHE A 128 -18.36 -7.24 -15.22
C PHE A 128 -17.78 -8.30 -14.27
N SER A 129 -16.52 -8.70 -14.48
CA SER A 129 -15.86 -9.70 -13.63
C SER A 129 -15.64 -9.20 -12.21
N ILE A 130 -15.31 -7.91 -12.04
CA ILE A 130 -15.18 -7.30 -10.70
C ILE A 130 -16.55 -7.17 -10.03
N GLU A 131 -17.57 -6.77 -10.77
CA GLU A 131 -18.95 -6.71 -10.28
C GLU A 131 -19.43 -8.08 -9.79
N GLU A 132 -19.27 -9.13 -10.59
CA GLU A 132 -19.62 -10.49 -10.21
C GLU A 132 -18.86 -10.92 -8.94
N ALA A 133 -17.55 -10.69 -8.90
CA ALA A 133 -16.72 -11.01 -7.74
C ALA A 133 -17.17 -10.26 -6.47
N PHE A 134 -17.64 -9.01 -6.60
CA PHE A 134 -18.19 -8.24 -5.49
C PHE A 134 -19.55 -8.77 -5.04
N LEU A 135 -20.47 -9.02 -5.98
CA LEU A 135 -21.81 -9.52 -5.70
C LEU A 135 -21.80 -10.90 -5.04
N ASN A 136 -20.80 -11.74 -5.34
CA ASN A 136 -20.61 -13.03 -4.70
C ASN A 136 -20.23 -12.94 -3.20
N ARG A 137 -19.96 -11.74 -2.67
CA ARG A 137 -19.49 -11.53 -1.28
C ARG A 137 -20.34 -10.56 -0.47
N VAL A 138 -21.24 -9.85 -1.13
CA VAL A 138 -21.91 -8.70 -0.54
C VAL A 138 -23.40 -8.86 -0.65
N SER A 139 -24.11 -8.66 0.46
CA SER A 139 -25.56 -8.45 0.42
C SER A 139 -25.81 -7.06 -0.17
N LEU A 140 -26.10 -7.02 -1.47
CA LEU A 140 -26.28 -5.78 -2.24
C LEU A 140 -27.44 -4.96 -1.67
N LYS A 141 -27.19 -3.68 -1.40
CA LYS A 141 -28.20 -2.69 -1.00
C LYS A 141 -28.56 -1.72 -2.12
N GLY A 142 -27.64 -1.47 -3.03
CA GLY A 142 -27.91 -0.60 -4.17
C GLY A 142 -26.77 -0.52 -5.17
N ARG A 143 -27.11 0.07 -6.31
CA ARG A 143 -26.21 0.30 -7.44
C ARG A 143 -26.53 1.64 -8.08
N SER A 144 -25.53 2.27 -8.66
CA SER A 144 -25.69 3.49 -9.45
C SER A 144 -24.66 3.50 -10.57
N THR A 145 -25.05 4.03 -11.72
CA THR A 145 -24.15 4.24 -12.85
C THR A 145 -24.27 5.68 -13.29
N GLU A 146 -23.15 6.39 -13.30
CA GLU A 146 -23.04 7.75 -13.83
C GLU A 146 -22.27 7.66 -15.14
N SER A 147 -22.94 7.96 -16.25
CA SER A 147 -22.31 8.07 -17.56
C SER A 147 -22.45 9.50 -18.05
N LYS A 148 -21.33 10.13 -18.41
CA LYS A 148 -21.32 11.41 -19.11
C LYS A 148 -20.78 11.19 -20.51
N ALA A 149 -21.60 11.50 -21.51
CA ALA A 149 -21.18 11.45 -22.91
C ALA A 149 -19.92 12.29 -23.09
N GLY A 150 -18.89 11.70 -23.67
CA GLY A 150 -17.68 12.43 -24.06
C GLY A 150 -18.03 13.45 -25.14
N VAL A 151 -17.41 14.63 -25.07
CA VAL A 151 -17.41 15.55 -26.21
C VAL A 151 -16.47 14.96 -27.26
N LEU A 152 -16.95 14.83 -28.50
CA LEU A 152 -16.24 14.43 -29.73
C LEU A 152 -14.79 13.92 -29.51
N GLY A 153 -14.62 12.60 -29.44
CA GLY A 153 -13.29 11.94 -29.39
C GLY A 153 -12.75 11.60 -27.99
N VAL A 154 -13.43 11.99 -26.90
CA VAL A 154 -13.07 11.55 -25.54
C VAL A 154 -13.92 10.33 -25.14
N ALA A 155 -13.28 9.27 -24.63
CA ALA A 155 -14.00 8.09 -24.10
C ALA A 155 -15.08 8.51 -23.08
N GLN A 156 -16.20 7.79 -23.07
CA GLN A 156 -17.26 8.01 -22.10
C GLN A 156 -16.72 7.89 -20.67
N ARG A 157 -16.95 8.91 -19.85
CA ARG A 157 -16.69 8.87 -18.41
C ARG A 157 -17.80 8.05 -17.77
N LYS A 158 -17.52 6.78 -17.51
CA LYS A 158 -18.42 5.86 -16.82
C LYS A 158 -17.90 5.58 -15.43
N ILE A 159 -18.69 5.92 -14.41
CA ILE A 159 -18.48 5.50 -13.03
C ILE A 159 -19.60 4.54 -12.64
N GLU A 160 -19.23 3.35 -12.21
CA GLU A 160 -20.17 2.35 -11.67
C GLU A 160 -19.96 2.26 -10.17
N ARG A 161 -21.04 2.28 -9.40
CA ARG A 161 -21.05 2.23 -7.94
C ARG A 161 -21.93 1.11 -7.49
N MET A 162 -21.48 0.35 -6.51
CA MET A 162 -22.27 -0.65 -5.81
C MET A 162 -21.98 -0.56 -4.31
N TRP A 163 -22.99 -0.80 -3.50
CA TRP A 163 -22.81 -0.84 -2.06
C TRP A 163 -23.71 -1.89 -1.42
N GLY A 164 -23.26 -2.39 -0.28
CA GLY A 164 -23.97 -3.39 0.47
C GLY A 164 -23.30 -3.66 1.81
N THR A 165 -23.45 -4.88 2.30
CA THR A 165 -22.81 -5.33 3.55
C THR A 165 -22.05 -6.63 3.37
N MET A 166 -20.87 -6.70 3.99
CA MET A 166 -20.01 -7.88 4.10
C MET A 166 -19.63 -8.02 5.58
N ASP A 167 -19.92 -9.17 6.19
CA ASP A 167 -19.63 -9.43 7.62
C ASP A 167 -20.07 -8.32 8.58
N LYS A 168 -21.31 -7.80 8.37
CA LYS A 168 -21.92 -6.68 9.12
C LYS A 168 -21.22 -5.32 8.94
N GLN A 169 -20.22 -5.22 8.07
CA GLN A 169 -19.59 -3.96 7.70
C GLN A 169 -20.19 -3.43 6.40
N GLU A 170 -20.32 -2.11 6.30
CA GLU A 170 -20.66 -1.47 5.03
C GLU A 170 -19.50 -1.59 4.07
N VAL A 171 -19.81 -1.93 2.82
CA VAL A 171 -18.80 -2.00 1.75
C VAL A 171 -19.33 -1.29 0.52
N GLN A 172 -18.44 -0.55 -0.13
CA GLN A 172 -18.75 0.23 -1.33
C GLN A 172 -17.65 0.02 -2.37
N LEU A 173 -18.04 -0.32 -3.59
CA LEU A 173 -17.15 -0.50 -4.73
C LEU A 173 -17.48 0.55 -5.78
N THR A 174 -16.44 1.23 -6.28
CA THR A 174 -16.52 2.15 -7.41
C THR A 174 -15.56 1.69 -8.51
N LEU A 175 -16.04 1.64 -9.75
CA LEU A 175 -15.24 1.38 -10.95
C LEU A 175 -15.06 2.67 -11.75
N PHE A 176 -13.82 2.97 -12.13
CA PHE A 176 -13.44 4.12 -12.95
C PHE A 176 -13.14 3.68 -14.38
N GLY A 177 -14.20 3.43 -15.16
CA GLY A 177 -14.08 2.82 -16.47
C GLY A 177 -13.37 1.45 -16.40
N GLN A 178 -12.38 1.24 -17.27
CA GLN A 178 -11.61 -0.02 -17.36
C GLN A 178 -10.19 0.08 -16.79
N GLN A 179 -9.87 1.17 -16.08
CA GLN A 179 -8.50 1.50 -15.68
C GLN A 179 -8.25 1.35 -14.17
N ALA A 180 -9.28 1.51 -13.34
CA ALA A 180 -9.13 1.43 -11.90
C ALA A 180 -10.43 1.06 -11.19
N CYS A 181 -10.29 0.51 -9.99
CA CYS A 181 -11.38 0.32 -9.04
C CYS A 181 -10.99 0.80 -7.65
N ALA A 182 -11.99 1.08 -6.84
CA ALA A 182 -11.83 1.49 -5.46
C ALA A 182 -12.84 0.77 -4.57
N LEU A 183 -12.39 0.26 -3.44
CA LEU A 183 -13.20 -0.42 -2.45
C LEU A 183 -13.06 0.31 -1.11
N ALA A 184 -14.16 0.70 -0.50
CA ALA A 184 -14.19 1.14 0.89
C ALA A 184 -14.86 0.08 1.76
N ILE A 185 -14.20 -0.25 2.87
CA ILE A 185 -14.75 -1.08 3.95
C ILE A 185 -14.97 -0.15 5.15
N GLY A 186 -16.23 -0.01 5.58
CA GLY A 186 -16.69 0.99 6.53
C GLY A 186 -17.44 2.14 5.86
N LYS A 187 -17.31 3.36 6.38
CA LYS A 187 -18.06 4.52 5.85
C LYS A 187 -17.58 4.91 4.43
N GLY A 188 -18.51 5.23 3.54
CA GLY A 188 -18.21 5.60 2.14
C GLY A 188 -17.58 6.98 1.91
N GLY A 189 -17.42 7.82 2.95
CA GLY A 189 -16.94 9.20 2.80
C GLY A 189 -15.61 9.33 2.04
N PRO A 190 -14.54 8.60 2.41
CA PRO A 190 -13.27 8.62 1.68
C PRO A 190 -13.37 8.16 0.23
N LEU A 191 -14.22 7.16 -0.07
CA LEU A 191 -14.45 6.69 -1.44
C LEU A 191 -15.12 7.77 -2.28
N HIS A 192 -16.14 8.43 -1.74
CA HIS A 192 -16.81 9.53 -2.43
C HIS A 192 -15.85 10.70 -2.72
N ALA A 193 -14.98 11.05 -1.77
CA ALA A 193 -13.94 12.05 -2.02
C ALA A 193 -12.99 11.61 -3.14
N ALA A 194 -12.59 10.34 -3.18
CA ALA A 194 -11.74 9.79 -4.25
C ALA A 194 -12.40 9.88 -5.62
N GLU A 195 -13.71 9.63 -5.72
CA GLU A 195 -14.46 9.86 -6.96
C GLU A 195 -14.40 11.31 -7.42
N LEU A 196 -14.61 12.25 -6.50
CA LEU A 196 -14.59 13.67 -6.82
C LEU A 196 -13.18 14.14 -7.20
N PHE A 197 -12.12 13.59 -6.61
CA PHE A 197 -10.73 13.82 -7.04
C PHE A 197 -10.48 13.27 -8.44
N ALA A 198 -10.87 12.01 -8.71
CA ALA A 198 -10.73 11.39 -10.03
C ALA A 198 -11.47 12.16 -11.13
N GLN A 199 -12.59 12.82 -10.78
CA GLN A 199 -13.36 13.70 -11.66
C GLN A 199 -12.86 15.16 -11.70
N SER A 200 -11.80 15.52 -10.96
CA SER A 200 -11.30 16.90 -10.77
C SER A 200 -12.33 17.91 -10.24
N LYS A 201 -13.29 17.44 -9.46
CA LYS A 201 -14.29 18.30 -8.79
C LYS A 201 -13.77 18.92 -7.49
N LEU A 202 -12.71 18.35 -6.88
CA LEU A 202 -12.10 18.85 -5.63
C LEU A 202 -10.85 19.71 -5.86
N LYS A 203 -10.94 20.76 -6.69
CA LYS A 203 -9.77 21.61 -7.04
C LYS A 203 -9.15 22.37 -5.87
N LYS A 204 -9.91 22.59 -4.79
CA LYS A 204 -9.47 23.32 -3.58
C LYS A 204 -8.98 22.41 -2.46
N ALA A 205 -9.20 21.10 -2.58
CA ALA A 205 -8.74 20.15 -1.58
C ALA A 205 -7.40 19.58 -2.01
N SER A 206 -6.51 19.36 -1.04
CA SER A 206 -5.21 18.75 -1.30
C SER A 206 -5.29 17.23 -1.22
N PRO A 207 -4.68 16.51 -2.17
CA PRO A 207 -4.47 15.08 -2.06
C PRO A 207 -3.63 14.65 -0.84
N SER A 208 -3.74 13.38 -0.47
CA SER A 208 -3.11 12.78 0.72
C SER A 208 -1.62 13.14 0.91
N LEU A 209 -0.82 12.96 -0.14
CA LEU A 209 0.63 13.19 -0.10
C LEU A 209 1.04 14.60 -0.55
N GLN A 210 0.08 15.50 -0.76
CA GLN A 210 0.30 16.91 -1.10
C GLN A 210 -0.15 17.85 0.04
N ALA A 211 -0.74 17.30 1.10
CA ALA A 211 -1.16 18.03 2.29
C ALA A 211 -0.21 17.79 3.48
N PRO A 212 -0.07 18.75 4.40
CA PRO A 212 0.52 18.49 5.71
C PRO A 212 -0.25 17.39 6.47
N PRO A 213 0.42 16.58 7.30
CA PRO A 213 1.86 16.59 7.60
C PRO A 213 2.73 15.80 6.60
N LEU A 214 2.14 15.14 5.59
CA LEU A 214 2.83 14.15 4.76
C LEU A 214 3.55 14.74 3.53
N ALA A 215 3.18 15.93 3.09
CA ALA A 215 3.73 16.55 1.87
C ALA A 215 5.27 16.59 1.84
N GLN A 216 5.89 17.05 2.93
CA GLN A 216 7.36 17.15 3.02
C GLN A 216 8.03 15.77 3.02
N ALA A 217 7.43 14.80 3.72
CA ALA A 217 7.93 13.42 3.75
C ALA A 217 7.83 12.77 2.36
N ALA A 218 6.72 12.98 1.64
CA ALA A 218 6.50 12.46 0.29
C ALA A 218 7.46 13.06 -0.74
N ALA A 219 7.80 14.35 -0.60
CA ALA A 219 8.80 15.01 -1.45
C ALA A 219 10.24 14.55 -1.14
N SER A 220 10.51 14.17 0.11
CA SER A 220 11.85 13.78 0.56
C SER A 220 12.18 12.30 0.33
N LEU A 221 11.16 11.45 0.23
CA LEU A 221 11.33 10.02 -0.03
C LEU A 221 11.41 9.74 -1.53
N PRO A 222 12.31 8.84 -1.95
CA PRO A 222 12.38 8.43 -3.34
C PRO A 222 11.11 7.69 -3.76
N ASN A 223 10.77 7.82 -5.05
CA ASN A 223 9.64 7.14 -5.67
C ASN A 223 9.94 5.65 -5.92
N GLY A 224 9.97 4.88 -4.82
CA GLY A 224 10.33 3.47 -4.82
C GLY A 224 9.24 2.50 -5.31
N LEU A 225 9.51 1.22 -5.09
CA LEU A 225 8.60 0.10 -5.34
C LEU A 225 7.42 0.07 -4.36
N MET A 226 7.66 0.53 -3.13
CA MET A 226 6.67 0.70 -2.08
C MET A 226 7.00 1.97 -1.31
N ARG A 227 5.95 2.70 -0.92
CA ARG A 227 6.03 3.79 0.06
C ARG A 227 4.93 3.62 1.10
N ALA A 228 5.21 3.95 2.35
CA ALA A 228 4.21 3.98 3.41
C ALA A 228 4.38 5.25 4.22
N PHE A 229 3.27 5.87 4.59
CA PHE A 229 3.24 7.14 5.31
C PHE A 229 2.25 7.03 6.47
N TYR A 230 2.65 7.51 7.63
CA TYR A 230 1.84 7.58 8.84
C TYR A 230 1.83 9.02 9.33
N ALA A 231 0.64 9.57 9.51
CA ALA A 231 0.46 10.92 10.04
C ALA A 231 0.46 10.88 11.57
N GLY A 232 1.20 11.81 12.19
CA GLY A 232 1.14 12.08 13.61
C GLY A 232 -0.04 13.00 13.99
N PRO A 233 -0.17 13.39 15.27
CA PRO A 233 0.74 13.05 16.38
C PRO A 233 0.67 11.58 16.79
N PHE A 234 1.77 11.06 17.34
CA PHE A 234 1.83 9.70 17.87
C PHE A 234 1.69 9.73 19.40
N GLU A 235 0.71 8.99 19.92
CA GLU A 235 0.36 8.98 21.34
C GLU A 235 0.48 7.58 21.96
N GLY A 236 0.48 7.50 23.29
CA GLY A 236 0.47 6.23 24.03
C GLY A 236 1.71 5.35 23.79
N GLU A 237 1.49 4.07 23.49
CA GLU A 237 2.58 3.13 23.19
C GLU A 237 3.33 3.50 21.91
N ALA A 238 2.63 4.06 20.90
CA ALA A 238 3.24 4.44 19.64
C ALA A 238 4.28 5.56 19.83
N ALA A 239 4.03 6.51 20.74
CA ALA A 239 4.96 7.59 21.06
C ALA A 239 6.33 7.09 21.54
N ARG A 240 6.40 5.89 22.12
CA ARG A 240 7.66 5.26 22.59
C ARG A 240 8.46 4.60 21.46
N GLY A 241 7.90 4.51 20.26
CA GLY A 241 8.58 3.96 19.08
C GLY A 241 9.85 4.73 18.72
N PHE A 242 10.79 4.04 18.07
CA PHE A 242 12.09 4.60 17.66
C PHE A 242 12.87 5.26 18.80
N GLY A 243 12.85 4.66 20.00
CA GLY A 243 13.53 5.22 21.17
C GLY A 243 12.86 6.50 21.70
N GLY A 244 11.54 6.63 21.54
CA GLY A 244 10.77 7.80 21.97
C GLY A 244 10.70 8.94 20.94
N LEU A 245 11.35 8.80 19.78
CA LEU A 245 11.37 9.85 18.76
C LEU A 245 10.00 10.14 18.16
N LEU A 246 9.06 9.18 18.20
CA LEU A 246 7.70 9.38 17.68
C LEU A 246 6.89 10.38 18.49
N ALA A 247 7.15 10.53 19.79
CA ALA A 247 6.45 11.51 20.63
C ALA A 247 6.57 12.96 20.11
N SER A 248 7.64 13.26 19.35
CA SER A 248 7.91 14.58 18.77
C SER A 248 7.92 14.58 17.24
N SER A 249 7.47 13.48 16.63
CA SER A 249 7.36 13.35 15.18
C SER A 249 5.95 13.68 14.71
N PHE A 250 5.83 14.44 13.62
CA PHE A 250 4.56 14.70 12.95
C PHE A 250 4.31 13.75 11.77
N SER A 251 5.34 13.01 11.31
CA SER A 251 5.12 11.89 10.39
C SER A 251 6.23 10.83 10.48
N VAL A 252 5.87 9.61 10.09
CA VAL A 252 6.77 8.49 9.86
C VAL A 252 6.54 8.02 8.44
N SER A 253 7.61 7.77 7.71
CA SER A 253 7.48 7.30 6.34
C SER A 253 8.55 6.27 6.00
N PHE A 254 8.20 5.35 5.11
CA PHE A 254 9.06 4.27 4.66
C PHE A 254 9.07 4.24 3.13
N SER A 255 10.22 3.94 2.54
CA SER A 255 10.30 3.56 1.13
C SER A 255 11.15 2.32 0.94
N ILE A 256 10.82 1.56 -0.11
CA ILE A 256 11.58 0.41 -0.57
C ILE A 256 11.96 0.64 -2.02
N GLU A 257 13.24 0.57 -2.31
CA GLU A 257 13.78 0.65 -3.67
C GLU A 257 14.57 -0.60 -4.00
N SER A 258 14.58 -1.00 -5.27
CA SER A 258 15.56 -1.98 -5.73
C SER A 258 16.89 -1.28 -5.99
N VAL A 259 17.97 -1.89 -5.52
CA VAL A 259 19.34 -1.46 -5.81
C VAL A 259 20.05 -2.63 -6.47
N GLN A 260 20.60 -2.37 -7.65
CA GLN A 260 21.44 -3.34 -8.33
C GLN A 260 22.84 -3.29 -7.71
N ALA A 261 23.32 -4.43 -7.20
CA ALA A 261 24.72 -4.53 -6.82
C ALA A 261 25.58 -4.68 -8.09
N PRO A 262 26.74 -4.02 -8.16
CA PRO A 262 27.71 -4.27 -9.24
C PRO A 262 28.04 -5.76 -9.27
N ASN A 263 27.88 -6.40 -10.44
CA ASN A 263 28.24 -7.80 -10.70
C ASN A 263 27.47 -8.88 -9.91
N SER A 264 26.31 -8.58 -9.32
CA SER A 264 25.50 -9.61 -8.67
C SER A 264 24.23 -9.95 -9.46
N GLN A 265 23.93 -11.24 -9.56
CA GLN A 265 22.60 -11.73 -9.96
C GLN A 265 21.58 -11.59 -8.83
N THR A 266 22.01 -11.28 -7.61
CA THR A 266 21.11 -11.08 -6.46
C THR A 266 20.61 -9.64 -6.41
N GLY A 267 19.29 -9.49 -6.29
CA GLY A 267 18.67 -8.19 -6.02
C GLY A 267 18.87 -7.76 -4.58
N TRP A 268 19.15 -6.47 -4.41
CA TRP A 268 19.17 -5.82 -3.10
C TRP A 268 18.00 -4.84 -3.00
N LEU A 269 17.50 -4.66 -1.78
CA LEU A 269 16.49 -3.67 -1.47
C LEU A 269 17.09 -2.62 -0.55
N ARG A 270 16.92 -1.34 -0.90
CA ARG A 270 17.17 -0.23 0.01
C ARG A 270 15.88 0.12 0.72
N LEU A 271 15.89 -0.06 2.02
CA LEU A 271 14.85 0.38 2.95
C LEU A 271 15.25 1.76 3.46
N THR A 272 14.37 2.74 3.28
CA THR A 272 14.55 4.08 3.86
C THR A 272 13.43 4.34 4.85
N LEU A 273 13.76 4.57 6.11
CA LEU A 273 12.88 5.14 7.11
C LEU A 273 13.17 6.65 7.18
N LEU A 274 12.12 7.45 7.16
CA LEU A 274 12.15 8.89 7.36
C LEU A 274 11.21 9.25 8.51
N LEU A 275 11.75 9.88 9.55
CA LEU A 275 10.96 10.54 10.57
C LEU A 275 11.01 12.04 10.30
N MET A 276 9.86 12.70 10.38
CA MET A 276 9.78 14.16 10.35
C MET A 276 9.26 14.63 11.69
N GLY A 277 9.97 15.56 12.33
CA GLY A 277 9.68 15.95 13.70
C GLY A 277 10.40 17.21 14.12
N ALA A 278 9.94 17.77 15.25
CA ALA A 278 10.57 18.90 15.90
C ALA A 278 11.30 18.39 17.15
N TRP A 279 12.55 17.94 16.97
CA TRP A 279 13.42 17.56 18.08
C TRP A 279 14.21 18.80 18.51
N ASN A 280 13.87 19.35 19.68
CA ASN A 280 14.43 20.59 20.21
C ASN A 280 15.97 20.64 20.10
N GLU A 281 16.54 21.82 19.86
CA GLU A 281 18.00 22.03 19.82
C GLU A 281 18.71 21.59 21.11
N LYS A 282 17.99 21.59 22.24
CA LYS A 282 18.48 21.08 23.53
C LYS A 282 18.72 19.57 23.53
N GLU A 283 18.02 18.81 22.69
CA GLU A 283 18.39 17.43 22.39
C GLU A 283 19.56 17.48 21.40
N HIS A 284 20.78 17.44 21.94
CA HIS A 284 22.02 17.42 21.17
C HIS A 284 21.92 16.48 19.97
N GLU A 285 22.46 16.88 18.81
CA GLU A 285 22.42 16.12 17.55
C GLU A 285 22.71 14.63 17.74
N PHE A 286 23.71 14.37 18.56
CA PHE A 286 24.17 13.06 18.97
C PHE A 286 23.04 12.21 19.60
N SER A 287 22.24 12.79 20.49
CA SER A 287 21.19 12.07 21.23
C SER A 287 20.07 11.51 20.33
N VAL A 288 19.68 12.22 19.26
CA VAL A 288 18.63 11.76 18.33
C VAL A 288 19.15 10.60 17.46
N LYS A 289 20.37 10.75 16.92
CA LYS A 289 21.03 9.69 16.15
C LYS A 289 21.29 8.44 17.01
N GLU A 290 21.72 8.62 18.25
CA GLU A 290 21.93 7.54 19.21
C GLU A 290 20.64 6.80 19.58
N ARG A 291 19.54 7.52 19.84
CA ARG A 291 18.22 6.89 20.12
C ARG A 291 17.76 6.05 18.94
N LEU A 292 17.86 6.56 17.72
CA LEU A 292 17.49 5.81 16.52
C LEU A 292 18.42 4.61 16.28
N ASN A 293 19.73 4.78 16.50
CA ASN A 293 20.69 3.68 16.41
C ASN A 293 20.43 2.60 17.47
N GLY A 294 20.18 2.99 18.73
CA GLY A 294 19.84 2.06 19.81
C GLY A 294 18.56 1.27 19.54
N TRP A 295 17.54 1.94 19.00
CA TRP A 295 16.34 1.26 18.50
C TRP A 295 16.68 0.29 17.36
N LEU A 296 17.50 0.70 16.40
CA LEU A 296 17.90 -0.15 15.27
C LEU A 296 18.63 -1.41 15.76
N GLN A 297 19.56 -1.29 16.69
CA GLN A 297 20.25 -2.45 17.26
C GLN A 297 19.28 -3.40 17.96
N THR A 298 18.32 -2.85 18.70
CA THR A 298 17.26 -3.66 19.35
C THR A 298 16.37 -4.34 18.31
N PHE A 299 16.01 -3.63 17.25
CA PHE A 299 15.22 -4.16 16.15
C PHE A 299 15.96 -5.28 15.42
N LEU A 300 17.22 -5.08 15.02
CA LEU A 300 18.03 -6.08 14.32
C LEU A 300 18.24 -7.36 15.16
N ASN A 301 18.28 -7.23 16.49
CA ASN A 301 18.37 -8.37 17.41
C ASN A 301 17.03 -9.07 17.69
N SER A 302 15.90 -8.47 17.28
CA SER A 302 14.57 -9.08 17.42
C SER A 302 14.35 -10.22 16.41
N GLU A 303 13.34 -11.06 16.63
CA GLU A 303 12.97 -12.14 15.69
C GLU A 303 12.68 -11.64 14.28
N ILE A 304 12.03 -10.48 14.15
CA ILE A 304 11.75 -9.84 12.85
C ILE A 304 13.04 -9.28 12.25
N GLY A 305 13.91 -8.66 13.06
CA GLY A 305 15.20 -8.13 12.61
C GLY A 305 16.14 -9.21 12.08
N LYS A 306 16.12 -10.40 12.70
CA LYS A 306 16.89 -11.57 12.22
C LYS A 306 16.50 -11.99 10.81
N TRP A 307 15.26 -11.72 10.36
CA TRP A 307 14.85 -11.99 8.96
C TRP A 307 15.63 -11.16 7.96
N LEU A 308 16.14 -9.99 8.36
CA LEU A 308 16.98 -9.13 7.53
C LEU A 308 18.43 -9.62 7.44
N GLN A 309 18.81 -10.62 8.23
CA GLN A 309 20.17 -11.17 8.30
C GLN A 309 21.21 -10.06 8.52
N PRO A 310 21.23 -9.39 9.69
CA PRO A 310 22.09 -8.23 9.94
C PRO A 310 23.59 -8.51 9.70
N ASN A 311 24.03 -9.76 9.85
CA ASN A 311 25.42 -10.16 9.60
C ASN A 311 25.77 -10.28 8.10
N GLN A 312 24.80 -10.10 7.19
CA GLN A 312 24.95 -10.18 5.74
C GLN A 312 24.61 -8.86 5.04
N LEU A 313 24.57 -7.75 5.78
CA LEU A 313 24.36 -6.43 5.21
C LEU A 313 25.57 -6.05 4.34
N PRO A 314 25.35 -5.53 3.11
CA PRO A 314 26.43 -5.18 2.20
C PRO A 314 27.14 -3.88 2.64
N ALA A 315 26.48 -3.07 3.45
CA ALA A 315 26.98 -1.84 4.02
C ALA A 315 26.33 -1.60 5.39
N LEU A 316 27.00 -0.82 6.23
CA LEU A 316 26.46 -0.40 7.52
C LEU A 316 25.20 0.48 7.31
N PRO A 317 24.22 0.41 8.23
CA PRO A 317 23.08 1.31 8.20
C PRO A 317 23.54 2.77 8.27
N LEU A 318 22.99 3.62 7.41
CA LEU A 318 23.32 5.04 7.38
C LEU A 318 22.22 5.84 8.07
N ILE A 319 22.60 6.62 9.09
CA ILE A 319 21.69 7.54 9.78
C ILE A 319 22.10 8.97 9.45
N TYR A 320 21.24 9.68 8.76
CA TYR A 320 21.41 11.10 8.40
C TYR A 320 20.37 11.93 9.13
N ARG A 321 20.77 13.10 9.65
CA ARG A 321 19.86 14.07 10.28
C ARG A 321 19.93 15.36 9.49
N ASP A 322 18.77 15.93 9.25
CA ASP A 322 18.55 17.30 8.79
C ASP A 322 17.86 18.10 9.92
N GLN A 323 17.56 19.38 9.67
CA GLN A 323 16.90 20.26 10.64
C GLN A 323 15.60 19.65 11.19
N ASP A 324 14.70 19.21 10.29
CA ASP A 324 13.36 18.71 10.64
C ASP A 324 13.16 17.22 10.33
N SER A 325 14.24 16.50 10.01
CA SER A 325 14.12 15.09 9.64
C SER A 325 15.29 14.24 10.10
N ILE A 326 15.02 12.96 10.38
CA ILE A 326 16.05 11.94 10.53
C ILE A 326 15.73 10.77 9.60
N ARG A 327 16.73 10.32 8.87
CA ARG A 327 16.66 9.28 7.87
C ARG A 327 17.56 8.12 8.26
N LEU A 328 17.01 6.92 8.25
CA LEU A 328 17.74 5.66 8.35
C LEU A 328 17.64 4.93 7.01
N ALA A 329 18.78 4.65 6.39
CA ALA A 329 18.87 3.83 5.19
C ALA A 329 19.57 2.51 5.48
N LEU A 330 18.94 1.40 5.10
CA LEU A 330 19.45 0.04 5.24
C LEU A 330 19.35 -0.68 3.90
N THR A 331 20.40 -1.39 3.50
CA THR A 331 20.36 -2.23 2.28
C THR A 331 20.34 -3.69 2.67
N ILE A 332 19.39 -4.45 2.15
CA ILE A 332 19.18 -5.87 2.50
C ILE A 332 19.10 -6.75 1.25
N ASN A 333 19.45 -8.03 1.40
CA ASN A 333 19.35 -8.99 0.33
C ASN A 333 17.86 -9.37 0.11
N ALA A 334 17.35 -9.16 -1.10
CA ALA A 334 15.95 -9.42 -1.41
C ALA A 334 15.58 -10.90 -1.29
N ASP A 335 16.47 -11.80 -1.73
CA ASP A 335 16.26 -13.26 -1.71
C ASP A 335 16.14 -13.77 -0.27
N SER A 336 17.07 -13.36 0.59
CA SER A 336 17.03 -13.70 2.02
C SER A 336 15.77 -13.18 2.69
N LEU A 337 15.36 -11.93 2.41
CA LEU A 337 14.11 -11.37 2.94
C LEU A 337 12.90 -12.20 2.48
N GLY A 338 12.77 -12.44 1.17
CA GLY A 338 11.65 -13.17 0.60
C GLY A 338 11.53 -14.59 1.16
N ARG A 339 12.65 -15.30 1.27
CA ARG A 339 12.71 -16.64 1.87
C ARG A 339 12.32 -16.63 3.34
N ASN A 340 12.89 -15.74 4.15
CA ASN A 340 12.63 -15.68 5.59
C ASN A 340 11.19 -15.27 5.88
N PHE A 341 10.66 -14.32 5.11
CA PHE A 341 9.26 -13.94 5.19
C PHE A 341 8.36 -15.13 4.83
N TYR A 342 8.63 -15.84 3.72
CA TYR A 342 7.88 -17.03 3.35
C TYR A 342 7.88 -18.09 4.46
N LEU A 343 9.03 -18.36 5.07
CA LEU A 343 9.14 -19.33 6.17
C LEU A 343 8.33 -18.89 7.39
N ALA A 344 8.33 -17.60 7.71
CA ALA A 344 7.57 -17.04 8.83
C ALA A 344 6.06 -17.03 8.59
N THR A 345 5.62 -16.88 7.34
CA THR A 345 4.20 -16.76 6.98
C THR A 345 3.63 -18.00 6.31
N LYS A 346 4.40 -19.09 6.16
CA LYS A 346 4.01 -20.31 5.42
C LYS A 346 2.65 -20.89 5.83
N ALA A 347 2.37 -20.90 7.13
CA ALA A 347 1.07 -21.36 7.65
C ALA A 347 -0.06 -20.38 7.27
N SER A 348 0.18 -19.08 7.46
CA SER A 348 -0.79 -18.03 7.19
C SER A 348 -1.03 -17.79 5.69
N MET A 349 -0.07 -18.06 4.80
CA MET A 349 -0.22 -17.82 3.36
C MET A 349 -1.12 -18.83 2.65
N LYS A 350 -1.13 -20.09 3.11
CA LYS A 350 -2.08 -21.09 2.60
C LYS A 350 -3.51 -20.74 2.97
N GLU A 351 -3.71 -20.44 4.26
CA GLU A 351 -4.99 -19.99 4.81
C GLU A 351 -5.49 -18.72 4.10
N ALA A 352 -4.59 -17.76 3.92
CA ALA A 352 -4.80 -16.51 3.22
C ALA A 352 -5.29 -16.61 1.77
N LEU A 353 -4.82 -17.61 1.05
CA LEU A 353 -5.08 -17.80 -0.37
C LEU A 353 -6.17 -18.85 -0.62
N GLY A 354 -6.69 -19.48 0.45
CA GLY A 354 -7.71 -20.50 0.38
C GLY A 354 -7.26 -21.81 -0.27
N ILE A 355 -5.98 -22.18 -0.12
CA ILE A 355 -5.37 -23.42 -0.68
C ILE A 355 -4.87 -24.35 0.43
#